data_AF-A0A1H7DIH6-F1
#
_entry.id   AF-A0A1H7DIH6-F1
#
_cell.length_a   1.000
_cell.length_b   1.000
_cell.length_c   1.000
_cell.angle_alpha   90.00
_cell.angle_beta   90.00
_cell.angle_gamma   90.00
#
_symmetry.space_group_name_H-M   'P 1'
#
loop_
_entity.id
_entity.type
_entity.pdbx_description
1 polymer ?
#
loop_
_entity_poly.entity_id
_entity_poly.type
_entity_poly.pdbx_seq_one_letter_code
_entity_poly.pdbx_strand_id
1 'polypeptide(L)'
;MTEFKDHDASTQEEAERAIKKVREQLGRINSLDAVYGSVNLVNLAHRDDHVERARSIVGRWLARMQTFRPGHDAPAKAFARVNTATPPATRAKESSKDCLVYETVLELASALRAAGTTAPIVFLSSNLNEYLVDRKHLKPEIAAEFSPLKVEYAQNMGLARHLLGL
;
A
#
# COMPACT_ATOMS: atom_id res chain seq x y z
N MET A 1 -17.93 0.48 -1.19
CA MET A 1 -17.04 -0.31 -0.31
C MET A 1 -15.61 0.03 -0.69
N THR A 2 -14.73 0.25 0.27
CA THR A 2 -13.29 0.45 0.02
C THR A 2 -12.63 -0.92 -0.06
N GLU A 3 -11.73 -1.16 -1.01
CA GLU A 3 -10.97 -2.41 -1.16
C GLU A 3 -10.38 -2.93 0.17
N PHE A 4 -9.96 -2.00 1.03
CA PHE A 4 -9.53 -2.32 2.39
C PHE A 4 -10.56 -3.14 3.19
N LYS A 5 -11.84 -2.75 3.18
CA LYS A 5 -12.89 -3.44 3.95
C LYS A 5 -13.15 -4.85 3.43
N ASP A 6 -12.95 -5.06 2.14
CA ASP A 6 -13.22 -6.33 1.48
C ASP A 6 -12.15 -7.38 1.82
N HIS A 7 -10.93 -6.93 2.14
CA HIS A 7 -9.79 -7.80 2.44
C HIS A 7 -9.36 -7.81 3.92
N ASP A 8 -9.81 -6.86 4.75
CA ASP A 8 -9.36 -6.73 6.15
C ASP A 8 -9.55 -8.02 6.96
N ALA A 9 -10.73 -8.63 6.88
CA ALA A 9 -11.05 -9.85 7.63
C ALA A 9 -10.27 -11.07 7.10
N SER A 10 -10.25 -11.28 5.79
CA SER A 10 -9.57 -12.43 5.19
C SER A 10 -8.06 -12.40 5.45
N THR A 11 -7.43 -11.23 5.38
CA THR A 11 -6.00 -11.09 5.65
C THR A 11 -5.67 -11.35 7.13
N GLN A 12 -6.53 -10.93 8.06
CA GLN A 12 -6.36 -11.26 9.48
C GLN A 12 -6.45 -12.78 9.71
N GLU A 13 -7.46 -13.44 9.15
CA GLU A 13 -7.63 -14.89 9.25
C GLU A 13 -6.44 -15.66 8.66
N GLU A 14 -5.93 -15.24 7.50
CA GLU A 14 -4.76 -15.85 6.86
C GLU A 14 -3.52 -15.75 7.76
N ALA A 15 -3.30 -14.58 8.38
CA ALA A 15 -2.20 -14.37 9.31
C ALA A 15 -2.33 -15.24 10.56
N GLU A 16 -3.53 -15.35 11.13
CA GLU A 16 -3.80 -16.23 12.29
C GLU A 16 -3.54 -17.70 11.95
N ARG A 17 -4.01 -18.16 10.79
CA ARG A 17 -3.76 -19.53 10.31
C ARG A 17 -2.27 -19.79 10.12
N ALA A 18 -1.52 -18.83 9.57
CA ALA A 18 -0.08 -18.96 9.39
C ALA A 18 0.66 -19.07 10.73
N ILE A 19 0.32 -18.21 11.71
CA ILE A 19 0.91 -18.25 13.06
C ILE A 19 0.58 -19.58 13.75
N LYS A 20 -0.68 -20.03 13.65
CA LYS A 20 -1.11 -21.32 14.20
C LYS A 20 -0.30 -22.48 13.63
N LYS A 21 -0.09 -22.50 12.31
CA LYS A 21 0.70 -23.55 11.64
C LYS A 21 2.14 -23.60 12.14
N VAL A 22 2.78 -22.43 12.31
CA VAL A 22 4.15 -22.36 12.87
C VAL A 22 4.17 -22.88 14.31
N ARG A 23 3.17 -22.53 15.12
CA ARG A 23 3.06 -23.02 16.50
C ARG A 23 2.91 -24.54 16.57
N GLU A 24 2.07 -25.12 15.72
CA GLU A 24 1.87 -26.57 15.65
C GLU A 24 3.16 -27.28 15.22
N GLN A 25 3.90 -26.72 14.27
CA GLN A 25 5.19 -27.26 13.85
C GLN A 25 6.23 -27.20 14.98
N LEU A 26 6.30 -26.10 15.71
CA LEU A 26 7.18 -25.98 16.88
C LEU A 26 6.77 -26.92 18.01
N GLY A 27 5.47 -27.12 18.24
CA GLY A 27 4.98 -28.11 19.19
C GLY A 27 5.47 -29.51 18.87
N ARG A 28 5.48 -29.89 17.59
CA ARG A 28 6.03 -31.18 17.14
C ARG A 28 7.54 -31.26 17.36
N ILE A 29 8.29 -30.22 17.05
CA ILE A 29 9.75 -30.16 17.28
C ILE A 29 10.06 -30.29 18.76
N ASN A 30 9.44 -29.47 19.61
CA ASN A 30 9.59 -29.54 21.07
C ASN A 30 9.27 -30.95 21.60
N SER A 31 8.24 -31.61 21.06
CA SER A 31 7.89 -32.98 21.47
C SER A 31 8.95 -34.01 21.08
N LEU A 32 9.60 -33.85 19.92
CA LEU A 32 10.71 -34.70 19.48
C LEU A 32 11.96 -34.42 20.32
N ASP A 33 12.30 -33.16 20.53
CA ASP A 33 13.47 -32.74 21.31
C ASP A 33 13.38 -33.24 22.77
N ALA A 34 12.17 -33.28 23.34
CA ALA A 34 11.92 -33.86 24.66
C ALA A 34 12.23 -35.37 24.71
N VAL A 35 11.96 -36.12 23.63
CA VAL A 35 12.34 -37.55 23.53
C VAL A 35 13.86 -37.72 23.56
N TYR A 36 14.60 -36.78 22.99
CA TYR A 36 16.08 -36.79 22.98
C TYR A 36 16.70 -36.11 24.22
N GLY A 37 15.91 -35.77 25.24
CA GLY A 37 16.41 -35.26 26.52
C GLY A 37 16.73 -33.75 26.54
N SER A 38 16.29 -32.99 25.54
CA SER A 38 16.41 -31.53 25.57
C SER A 38 15.45 -30.94 26.59
N VAL A 39 15.95 -29.95 27.35
CA VAL A 39 15.15 -29.21 28.36
C VAL A 39 14.67 -27.85 27.82
N ASN A 40 15.13 -27.45 26.64
CA ASN A 40 14.83 -26.14 26.08
C ASN A 40 13.55 -26.19 25.23
N LEU A 41 12.54 -25.44 25.66
CA LEU A 41 11.28 -25.28 24.94
C LEU A 41 11.29 -23.98 24.14
N VAL A 42 11.13 -24.08 22.83
CA VAL A 42 10.88 -22.89 22.00
C VAL A 42 9.42 -22.49 22.17
N ASN A 43 9.18 -21.34 22.79
CA ASN A 43 7.83 -20.82 23.05
C ASN A 43 7.57 -19.52 22.29
N LEU A 44 6.54 -19.52 21.43
CA LEU A 44 6.09 -18.36 20.65
C LEU A 44 4.77 -17.74 21.14
N ALA A 45 4.29 -18.07 22.34
CA ALA A 45 3.02 -17.54 22.86
C ALA A 45 2.95 -16.00 22.88
N HIS A 46 4.08 -15.31 22.99
CA HIS A 46 4.18 -13.85 22.88
C HIS A 46 3.79 -13.27 21.50
N ARG A 47 3.55 -14.13 20.50
CA ARG A 47 3.11 -13.76 19.15
C ARG A 47 1.60 -13.97 18.94
N ASP A 48 0.87 -14.42 19.95
CA ASP A 48 -0.55 -14.79 19.81
C ASP A 48 -1.44 -13.57 19.55
N ASP A 49 -1.09 -12.42 20.10
CA ASP A 49 -1.73 -11.12 19.89
C ASP A 49 -1.11 -10.35 18.70
N HIS A 50 -0.24 -10.97 17.89
CA HIS A 50 0.45 -10.24 16.82
C HIS A 50 -0.50 -9.69 15.75
N VAL A 51 -1.54 -10.45 15.40
CA VAL A 51 -2.55 -10.01 14.42
C VAL A 51 -3.34 -8.82 14.98
N GLU A 52 -3.77 -8.90 16.24
CA GLU A 52 -4.48 -7.81 16.93
C GLU A 52 -3.62 -6.54 17.02
N ARG A 53 -2.35 -6.67 17.44
CA ARG A 53 -1.42 -5.53 17.49
C ARG A 53 -1.20 -4.90 16.13
N ALA A 54 -1.00 -5.71 15.08
CA ALA A 54 -0.86 -5.21 13.72
C ALA A 54 -2.14 -4.48 13.25
N ARG A 55 -3.31 -5.05 13.54
CA ARG A 55 -4.60 -4.44 13.18
C ARG A 55 -4.87 -3.15 13.93
N SER A 56 -4.44 -3.06 15.19
CA SER A 56 -4.50 -1.84 16.01
C SER A 56 -3.64 -0.73 15.41
N ILE A 57 -2.43 -1.06 14.94
CA ILE A 57 -1.58 -0.08 14.21
C ILE A 57 -2.32 0.45 12.99
N VAL A 58 -2.88 -0.43 12.14
CA VAL A 58 -3.66 -0.03 10.96
C VAL A 58 -4.87 0.82 11.35
N GLY A 59 -5.57 0.47 12.43
CA GLY A 59 -6.69 1.25 12.96
C GLY A 59 -6.31 2.69 13.30
N ARG A 60 -5.14 2.91 13.90
CA ARG A 60 -4.62 4.27 14.19
C ARG A 60 -4.34 5.07 12.92
N TRP A 61 -3.91 4.42 11.84
CA TRP A 61 -3.74 5.08 10.54
C TRP A 61 -5.08 5.44 9.93
N LEU A 62 -6.01 4.49 9.86
CA LEU A 62 -7.35 4.71 9.29
C LEU A 62 -8.12 5.83 10.01
N ALA A 63 -7.96 5.95 11.32
CA ALA A 63 -8.59 7.02 12.11
C ALA A 63 -8.08 8.44 11.75
N ARG A 64 -6.90 8.54 11.14
CA ARG A 64 -6.30 9.82 10.71
C ARG A 64 -6.38 10.06 9.21
N MET A 65 -6.65 9.02 8.43
CA MET A 65 -6.76 9.11 6.98
C MET A 65 -8.08 9.77 6.59
N GLN A 66 -8.02 10.61 5.56
CA GLN A 66 -9.22 11.16 4.92
C GLN A 66 -9.49 10.41 3.63
N THR A 67 -10.76 10.12 3.39
CA THR A 67 -11.19 9.56 2.10
C THR A 67 -11.53 10.69 1.17
N PHE A 68 -10.89 10.72 0.01
CA PHE A 68 -11.25 11.61 -1.08
C PHE A 68 -12.09 10.84 -2.10
N ARG A 69 -13.22 11.42 -2.51
CA ARG A 69 -14.05 10.85 -3.58
C ARG A 69 -13.69 11.56 -4.88
N PRO A 70 -13.29 10.82 -5.93
CA PRO A 70 -13.04 11.44 -7.23
C PRO A 70 -14.29 12.18 -7.74
N GLY A 71 -14.07 13.26 -8.46
CA GLY A 71 -15.11 13.94 -9.22
C GLY A 71 -15.59 13.10 -10.41
N HIS A 72 -16.55 13.64 -11.15
CA HIS A 72 -17.15 12.95 -12.30
C HIS A 72 -16.14 12.69 -13.44
N ASP A 73 -15.08 13.49 -13.53
CA ASP A 73 -14.12 13.44 -14.63
C ASP A 73 -13.02 12.38 -14.44
N ALA A 74 -12.64 12.07 -13.19
CA ALA A 74 -11.56 11.13 -12.92
C ALA A 74 -11.82 9.70 -13.45
N PRO A 75 -13.04 9.12 -13.31
CA PRO A 75 -13.36 7.85 -13.96
C PRO A 75 -13.25 7.88 -15.49
N ALA A 76 -13.69 8.97 -16.12
CA ALA A 76 -13.61 9.12 -17.57
C ALA A 76 -12.16 9.20 -18.05
N LYS A 77 -11.31 9.96 -17.36
CA LYS A 77 -9.87 10.04 -17.64
C LYS A 77 -9.14 8.72 -17.39
N ALA A 78 -9.48 8.02 -16.32
CA ALA A 78 -8.91 6.71 -16.00
C ALA A 78 -9.24 5.69 -17.09
N PHE A 79 -10.49 5.69 -17.58
CA PHE A 79 -10.90 4.84 -18.70
C PHE A 79 -10.17 5.20 -20.00
N ALA A 80 -9.99 6.50 -20.28
CA ALA A 80 -9.21 6.94 -21.42
C ALA A 80 -7.77 6.41 -21.38
N ARG A 81 -7.09 6.48 -20.22
CA ARG A 81 -5.74 5.91 -20.05
C ARG A 81 -5.66 4.43 -20.34
N VAL A 82 -6.65 3.65 -19.89
CA VAL A 82 -6.71 2.21 -20.18
C VAL A 82 -6.82 1.96 -21.68
N ASN A 83 -7.68 2.70 -22.38
CA ASN A 83 -7.86 2.55 -23.81
C ASN A 83 -6.62 2.96 -24.63
N THR A 84 -5.91 3.99 -24.20
CA THR A 84 -4.70 4.49 -24.87
C THR A 84 -3.41 3.83 -24.39
N ALA A 85 -3.50 2.93 -23.39
CA ALA A 85 -2.36 2.34 -22.69
C ALA A 85 -1.38 3.41 -22.16
N THR A 86 -1.91 4.50 -21.63
CA THR A 86 -1.15 5.58 -21.01
C THR A 86 -0.85 5.24 -19.55
N PRO A 87 0.39 5.43 -19.05
CA PRO A 87 0.75 5.13 -17.67
C PRO A 87 -0.22 5.74 -16.63
N PRO A 88 -0.56 5.01 -15.56
CA PRO A 88 0.01 3.71 -15.16
C PRO A 88 -0.53 2.49 -15.92
N ALA A 89 -1.51 2.64 -16.83
CA ALA A 89 -1.99 1.53 -17.65
C ALA A 89 -0.94 1.04 -18.66
N THR A 90 -1.05 -0.24 -19.02
CA THR A 90 -0.21 -0.90 -20.02
C THR A 90 -1.07 -1.80 -20.91
N ARG A 91 -0.66 -2.05 -22.16
CA ARG A 91 -1.43 -2.86 -23.12
C ARG A 91 -1.76 -4.29 -22.65
N ALA A 92 -1.02 -4.82 -21.68
CA ALA A 92 -1.13 -6.22 -21.25
C ALA A 92 -1.86 -6.40 -19.90
N LYS A 93 -2.24 -5.31 -19.21
CA LYS A 93 -2.83 -5.38 -17.86
C LYS A 93 -4.08 -4.51 -17.76
N GLU A 94 -5.18 -5.10 -17.28
CA GLU A 94 -6.33 -4.32 -16.81
C GLU A 94 -5.92 -3.56 -15.54
N SER A 95 -5.56 -2.29 -15.72
CA SER A 95 -5.14 -1.38 -14.65
C SER A 95 -6.19 -0.30 -14.37
N SER A 96 -7.48 -0.60 -14.58
CA SER A 96 -8.56 0.39 -14.47
C SER A 96 -8.67 1.02 -13.08
N LYS A 97 -8.51 0.22 -12.02
CA LYS A 97 -8.47 0.70 -10.63
C LYS A 97 -7.24 1.55 -10.35
N ASP A 98 -6.05 1.12 -10.81
CA ASP A 98 -4.80 1.86 -10.62
C ASP A 98 -4.86 3.23 -11.33
N CYS A 99 -5.44 3.27 -12.53
CA CYS A 99 -5.67 4.52 -13.26
C CYS A 99 -6.67 5.42 -12.54
N LEU A 100 -7.73 4.85 -11.93
CA LEU A 100 -8.68 5.64 -11.15
C LEU A 100 -8.02 6.24 -9.91
N VAL A 101 -7.20 5.47 -9.18
CA VAL A 101 -6.44 5.98 -8.03
C VAL A 101 -5.51 7.10 -8.48
N TYR A 102 -4.78 6.90 -9.58
CA TYR A 102 -3.86 7.89 -10.13
C TYR A 102 -4.57 9.20 -10.50
N GLU A 103 -5.67 9.15 -11.26
CA GLU A 103 -6.46 10.33 -11.62
C GLU A 103 -7.06 11.03 -10.40
N THR A 104 -7.51 10.26 -9.41
CA THR A 104 -8.03 10.80 -8.16
C THR A 104 -6.95 11.60 -7.41
N VAL A 105 -5.70 11.14 -7.44
CA VAL A 105 -4.56 11.85 -6.83
C VAL A 105 -4.23 13.12 -7.59
N LEU A 106 -4.21 13.09 -8.92
CA LEU A 106 -3.97 14.29 -9.73
C LEU A 106 -5.05 15.35 -9.47
N GLU A 107 -6.32 14.93 -9.40
CA GLU A 107 -7.45 15.80 -9.09
C GLU A 107 -7.30 16.42 -7.69
N LEU A 108 -7.03 15.59 -6.67
CA LEU A 108 -6.81 16.06 -5.30
C LEU A 108 -5.63 17.03 -5.21
N ALA A 109 -4.49 16.68 -5.78
CA ALA A 109 -3.29 17.52 -5.75
C ALA A 109 -3.54 18.85 -6.48
N SER A 110 -4.24 18.83 -7.61
CA SER A 110 -4.65 20.04 -8.33
C SER A 110 -5.54 20.93 -7.46
N ALA A 111 -6.57 20.36 -6.83
CA ALA A 111 -7.46 21.09 -5.93
C ALA A 111 -6.72 21.69 -4.73
N LEU A 112 -5.81 20.94 -4.11
CA LEU A 112 -5.00 21.42 -2.99
C LEU A 112 -4.08 22.58 -3.40
N ARG A 113 -3.46 22.50 -4.59
CA ARG A 113 -2.61 23.57 -5.12
C ARG A 113 -3.44 24.81 -5.49
N ALA A 114 -4.61 24.63 -6.11
CA ALA A 114 -5.54 25.72 -6.40
C ALA A 114 -6.04 26.42 -5.13
N ALA A 115 -6.21 25.67 -4.03
CA ALA A 115 -6.54 26.20 -2.71
C ALA A 115 -5.35 26.86 -1.99
N GLY A 116 -4.17 26.93 -2.61
CA GLY A 116 -2.98 27.61 -2.07
C GLY A 116 -2.09 26.74 -1.17
N THR A 117 -2.29 25.42 -1.13
CA THR A 117 -1.44 24.52 -0.33
C THR A 117 0.00 24.52 -0.86
N THR A 118 0.96 24.90 -0.02
CA THR A 118 2.40 24.87 -0.35
C THR A 118 3.14 23.68 0.25
N ALA A 119 2.50 22.91 1.13
CA ALA A 119 3.08 21.72 1.74
C ALA A 119 3.48 20.65 0.71
N PRO A 120 4.52 19.84 0.98
CA PRO A 120 4.91 18.73 0.11
C PRO A 120 3.76 17.73 -0.02
N ILE A 121 3.51 17.28 -1.25
CA ILE A 121 2.54 16.22 -1.55
C ILE A 121 3.34 15.04 -2.08
N VAL A 122 3.17 13.88 -1.45
CA VAL A 122 3.88 12.66 -1.84
C VAL A 122 2.88 11.60 -2.27
N PHE A 123 3.05 11.09 -3.48
CA PHE A 123 2.38 9.90 -3.97
C PHE A 123 3.23 8.67 -3.62
N LEU A 124 2.70 7.80 -2.77
CA LEU A 124 3.37 6.59 -2.32
C LEU A 124 2.80 5.37 -3.06
N SER A 125 3.65 4.64 -3.78
CA SER A 125 3.28 3.37 -4.40
C SER A 125 4.46 2.40 -4.45
N SER A 126 4.20 1.12 -4.20
CA SER A 126 5.18 0.05 -4.37
C SER A 126 5.24 -0.50 -5.81
N ASN A 127 4.33 -0.07 -6.70
CA ASN A 127 4.20 -0.62 -8.06
C ASN A 127 5.24 0.01 -9.02
N LEU A 128 6.53 -0.25 -8.80
CA LEU A 128 7.62 0.41 -9.52
C LEU A 128 7.48 0.38 -11.05
N ASN A 129 7.11 -0.76 -11.62
CA ASN A 129 7.02 -0.95 -13.08
C ASN A 129 5.94 -0.08 -13.75
N GLU A 130 4.92 0.32 -12.99
CA GLU A 130 3.81 1.12 -13.50
C GLU A 130 4.18 2.60 -13.56
N TYR A 131 4.97 3.07 -12.59
CA TYR A 131 5.27 4.49 -12.41
C TYR A 131 6.66 4.92 -12.85
N LEU A 132 7.64 4.01 -12.82
CA LEU A 132 9.04 4.33 -13.09
C LEU A 132 9.53 3.69 -14.40
N VAL A 133 10.49 4.35 -15.05
CA VAL A 133 11.27 3.78 -16.16
C VAL A 133 12.37 2.87 -15.62
N ASP A 134 12.98 3.28 -14.51
CA ASP A 134 14.01 2.55 -13.78
C ASP A 134 13.73 2.57 -12.27
N ARG A 135 14.70 2.33 -11.40
CA ARG A 135 14.45 2.35 -9.93
C ARG A 135 14.42 3.76 -9.31
N LYS A 136 14.59 4.81 -10.10
CA LYS A 136 14.80 6.19 -9.65
C LYS A 136 13.96 7.22 -10.42
N HIS A 137 13.73 7.02 -11.71
CA HIS A 137 13.11 8.02 -12.57
C HIS A 137 11.67 7.65 -12.94
N LEU A 138 10.76 8.61 -12.76
CA LEU A 138 9.37 8.50 -13.21
C LEU A 138 9.30 8.38 -14.73
N LYS A 139 8.27 7.70 -15.22
CA LYS A 139 7.93 7.74 -16.65
C LYS A 139 7.70 9.19 -17.08
N PRO A 140 8.18 9.61 -18.27
CA PRO A 140 8.12 10.99 -18.70
C PRO A 140 6.71 11.59 -18.64
N GLU A 141 5.69 10.79 -18.96
CA GLU A 141 4.28 11.21 -18.92
C GLU A 141 3.85 11.53 -17.48
N ILE A 142 4.23 10.68 -16.52
CA ILE A 142 3.92 10.86 -15.10
C ILE A 142 4.69 12.03 -14.53
N ALA A 143 5.98 12.17 -14.88
CA ALA A 143 6.80 13.30 -14.45
C ALA A 143 6.23 14.64 -14.94
N ALA A 144 5.73 14.70 -16.17
CA ALA A 144 5.10 15.89 -16.74
C ALA A 144 3.81 16.28 -15.99
N GLU A 145 3.05 15.31 -15.49
CA GLU A 145 1.82 15.54 -14.73
C GLU A 145 2.10 15.91 -13.27
N PHE A 146 3.13 15.32 -12.67
CA PHE A 146 3.49 15.56 -11.27
C PHE A 146 4.23 16.88 -11.06
N SER A 147 5.06 17.29 -12.03
CA SER A 147 5.87 18.52 -11.96
C SER A 147 5.06 19.80 -11.67
N PRO A 148 4.00 20.16 -12.42
CA PRO A 148 3.22 21.37 -12.15
C PRO A 148 2.50 21.32 -10.80
N LEU A 149 2.15 20.13 -10.33
CA LEU A 149 1.48 19.91 -9.06
C LEU A 149 2.45 19.80 -7.89
N LYS A 150 3.77 19.78 -8.15
CA LYS A 150 4.81 19.52 -7.14
C LYS A 150 4.47 18.28 -6.31
N VAL A 151 4.11 17.20 -6.99
CA VAL A 151 3.91 15.88 -6.36
C VAL A 151 5.19 15.10 -6.50
N GLU A 152 5.67 14.56 -5.38
CA GLU A 152 6.84 13.70 -5.35
C GLU A 152 6.44 12.23 -5.29
N TYR A 153 7.22 11.35 -5.91
CA TYR A 153 6.97 9.91 -5.87
C TYR A 153 7.82 9.24 -4.80
N ALA A 154 7.20 8.42 -3.95
CA ALA A 154 7.88 7.56 -3.00
C ALA A 154 7.57 6.09 -3.29
N GLN A 155 8.63 5.27 -3.31
CA GLN A 155 8.52 3.81 -3.48
C GLN A 155 8.24 3.04 -2.18
N ASN A 156 8.43 3.69 -1.03
CA ASN A 156 8.20 3.11 0.28
C ASN A 156 7.98 4.21 1.34
N MET A 157 7.49 3.80 2.51
CA MET A 157 7.20 4.70 3.63
C MET A 157 8.43 5.46 4.14
N GLY A 158 9.63 4.86 4.08
CA GLY A 158 10.86 5.52 4.53
C GLY A 158 11.21 6.72 3.67
N LEU A 159 11.15 6.56 2.34
CA LEU A 159 11.34 7.66 1.40
C LEU A 159 10.20 8.68 1.55
N ALA A 160 8.94 8.26 1.65
CA ALA A 160 7.82 9.18 1.82
C ALA A 160 7.99 10.08 3.04
N ARG A 161 8.42 9.53 4.18
CA ARG A 161 8.73 10.29 5.38
C ARG A 161 9.84 11.31 5.16
N HIS A 162 10.94 10.89 4.53
CA HIS A 162 12.05 11.78 4.21
C HIS A 162 11.59 12.97 3.33
N LEU A 163 10.79 12.70 2.29
CA LEU A 163 10.26 13.75 1.40
C LEU A 163 9.26 14.68 2.11
N LEU A 164 8.52 14.17 3.10
CA LEU A 164 7.64 14.97 3.95
C LEU A 164 8.36 15.71 5.09
N GLY A 165 9.65 15.44 5.34
CA GLY A 165 10.42 16.00 6.45
C GLY A 165 10.05 15.43 7.84
N LEU A 166 9.62 14.16 7.91
CA LEU A 166 9.12 13.48 9.13
C LEU A 166 10.02 12.34 9.65
#